data_AF-A0A7X7P1D2-F1
#
_entry.id   AF-A0A7X7P1D2-F1
#
_cell.length_a   1.000
_cell.length_b   1.000
_cell.length_c   1.000
_cell.angle_alpha   90.00
_cell.angle_beta   90.00
_cell.angle_gamma   90.00
#
_symmetry.space_group_name_H-M   'P 1'
#
loop_
_entity.id
_entity.type
_entity.pdbx_description
1 polymer ?
#
loop_
_entity_poly.entity_id
_entity_poly.type
_entity_poly.pdbx_seq_one_letter_code
_entity_poly.pdbx_strand_id
1 'polypeptide(L)' 'EAPCGAPDAFCLADIERQTIFRALTHTGGHRNQATELLGISIRTLRNKLAQYREEGTLPATFQ' A
#
# COMPACT_ATOMS: atom_id res chain seq x y z
N GLU A 1 10.28 -1.77 16.88
CA GLU A 1 10.47 -2.62 15.69
C GLU A 1 11.80 -2.29 15.04
N ALA A 2 12.49 -3.30 14.50
CA ALA A 2 13.87 -3.15 13.99
C ALA A 2 13.95 -2.13 12.84
N PRO A 3 15.03 -1.35 12.73
CA PRO A 3 15.18 -0.45 11.59
C PRO A 3 15.44 -1.29 10.35
N CYS A 4 14.40 -1.46 9.54
CA CYS A 4 14.54 -1.66 8.10
C CYS A 4 15.08 -0.34 7.50
N GLY A 5 16.32 0.02 7.87
CA GLY A 5 17.02 1.24 7.46
C GLY A 5 18.26 0.94 6.62
N ALA A 6 18.43 -0.30 6.17
CA ALA A 6 19.48 -0.65 5.22
C ALA A 6 19.01 -0.32 3.80
N PRO A 7 19.79 0.43 3.00
CA PRO A 7 19.41 0.88 1.66
C PRO A 7 19.23 -0.25 0.63
N ASP A 8 19.53 -1.49 1.02
CA ASP A 8 19.55 -2.70 0.20
C ASP A 8 18.66 -3.84 0.76
N ALA A 9 17.91 -3.58 1.84
CA ALA A 9 16.98 -4.56 2.41
C ALA A 9 15.60 -4.49 1.73
N PHE A 10 15.29 -5.49 0.90
CA PHE A 10 13.98 -5.70 0.30
C PHE A 10 12.99 -6.20 1.37
N CYS A 11 12.42 -5.28 2.16
CA CYS A 11 11.33 -5.65 3.06
C CYS A 11 10.05 -5.88 2.26
N LEU A 12 9.46 -7.07 2.42
CA LEU A 12 8.22 -7.43 1.75
C LEU A 12 7.09 -6.45 2.08
N ALA A 13 7.03 -5.95 3.32
CA ALA A 13 6.03 -4.96 3.74
C ALA A 13 6.18 -3.63 3.00
N ASP A 14 7.42 -3.18 2.76
CA ASP A 14 7.68 -1.93 2.02
C ASP A 14 7.33 -2.07 0.54
N ILE A 15 7.73 -3.19 -0.07
CA ILE A 15 7.42 -3.51 -1.46
C ILE A 15 5.91 -3.61 -1.66
N GLU A 16 5.21 -4.32 -0.78
CA GLU A 16 3.76 -4.48 -0.85
C GLU A 16 3.07 -3.11 -0.75
N ARG A 17 3.49 -2.28 0.21
CA ARG A 17 2.97 -0.93 0.40
C ARG A 17 3.20 -0.03 -0.82
N GLN A 18 4.43 0.01 -1.35
CA GLN A 18 4.74 0.76 -2.57
C GLN A 18 3.91 0.27 -3.76
N THR A 19 3.73 -1.04 -3.89
CA THR A 19 2.94 -1.63 -4.98
C THR A 19 1.48 -1.20 -4.89
N ILE A 20 0.89 -1.21 -3.68
CA ILE A 20 -0.47 -0.73 -3.43
C ILE A 20 -0.61 0.75 -3.78
N PHE A 21 0.31 1.60 -3.33
CA PHE A 21 0.26 3.03 -3.65
C PHE A 21 0.45 3.30 -5.13
N ARG A 22 1.32 2.55 -5.80
CA ARG A 22 1.53 2.67 -7.25
C ARG A 22 0.27 2.28 -8.02
N ALA A 23 -0.41 1.21 -7.62
CA ALA A 23 -1.69 0.81 -8.21
C ALA A 23 -2.77 1.87 -7.98
N LEU A 24 -2.91 2.39 -6.75
CA LEU A 24 -3.88 3.46 -6.44
C LEU A 24 -3.59 4.75 -7.21
N THR A 25 -2.31 5.12 -7.35
CA THR A 25 -1.91 6.29 -8.15
C THR A 25 -2.24 6.07 -9.62
N HIS A 26 -1.96 4.88 -10.15
CA HIS A 26 -2.24 4.53 -11.54
C HIS A 26 -3.74 4.55 -11.87
N THR A 27 -4.59 4.16 -10.91
CA THR A 27 -6.05 4.17 -11.09
C THR A 27 -6.72 5.47 -10.65
N GLY A 28 -5.95 6.48 -10.21
CA GLY A 28 -6.49 7.76 -9.75
C GLY A 28 -7.28 7.67 -8.43
N GLY A 29 -6.96 6.71 -7.56
CA GLY A 29 -7.65 6.49 -6.29
C GLY A 29 -8.84 5.54 -6.37
N HIS A 30 -9.11 4.95 -7.54
CA HIS A 30 -10.16 3.94 -7.68
C HIS A 30 -9.73 2.61 -7.06
N ARG A 31 -10.26 2.34 -5.86
CA ARG A 31 -9.96 1.14 -5.06
C ARG A 31 -10.31 -0.16 -5.78
N ASN A 32 -11.43 -0.19 -6.51
CA ASN A 32 -11.85 -1.38 -7.28
C ASN A 32 -10.88 -1.71 -8.43
N GLN A 33 -10.47 -0.69 -9.19
CA GLN A 33 -9.50 -0.89 -10.27
C GLN A 33 -8.12 -1.25 -9.71
N ALA A 34 -7.72 -0.67 -8.58
CA ALA A 34 -6.46 -0.99 -7.93
C ALA A 34 -6.45 -2.46 -7.47
N THR A 35 -7.57 -2.98 -6.97
CA THR A 35 -7.70 -4.40 -6.60
C THR A 35 -7.58 -5.35 -7.77
N GLU A 36 -8.16 -4.99 -8.93
CA GLU A 36 -8.02 -5.78 -10.16
C GLU A 36 -6.58 -5.82 -10.65
N LEU A 37 -5.86 -4.69 -10.59
CA LEU A 37 -4.44 -4.61 -10.99
C LEU A 37 -3.52 -5.36 -10.02
N LEU A 38 -3.81 -5.33 -8.72
CA LEU A 38 -3.01 -5.99 -7.69
C LEU A 38 -3.33 -7.49 -7.56
N GLY A 39 -4.47 -7.94 -8.11
CA GLY A 39 -4.94 -9.33 -7.95
C GLY A 39 -5.37 -9.66 -6.52
N ILE A 40 -5.77 -8.66 -5.71
CA ILE A 40 -6.22 -8.84 -4.33
C ILE A 40 -7.69 -8.43 -4.17
N SER A 41 -8.37 -8.95 -3.16
CA SER A 41 -9.74 -8.54 -2.87
C SER A 41 -9.83 -7.12 -2.28
N ILE A 42 -10.95 -6.42 -2.54
CA ILE A 42 -11.26 -5.09 -1.95
C ILE A 42 -11.17 -5.07 -0.42
N ARG A 43 -11.48 -6.20 0.23
CA ARG A 43 -11.33 -6.39 1.68
C ARG A 43 -9.87 -6.31 2.12
N THR A 44 -8.98 -6.98 1.39
CA THR A 44 -7.54 -6.96 1.64
C THR A 44 -6.98 -5.56 1.44
N LEU A 45 -7.38 -4.89 0.34
CA LEU A 45 -6.97 -3.50 0.10
C LEU A 45 -7.44 -2.57 1.24
N ARG A 46 -8.69 -2.69 1.68
CA ARG A 46 -9.20 -1.92 2.84
C ARG A 46 -8.42 -2.19 4.11
N ASN A 47 -8.11 -3.44 4.42
CA ASN A 47 -7.32 -3.80 5.60
C ASN A 47 -5.91 -3.20 5.54
N LYS A 48 -5.25 -3.27 4.38
CA LYS A 48 -3.93 -2.66 4.16
C LYS A 48 -4.00 -1.14 4.30
N LEU A 49 -5.01 -0.49 3.72
CA LEU A 49 -5.23 0.94 3.89
C LEU A 49 -5.50 1.31 5.35
N ALA A 50 -6.29 0.54 6.09
CA ALA A 50 -6.50 0.79 7.51
C ALA A 50 -5.18 0.71 8.29
N GLN A 51 -4.40 -0.35 8.06
CA GLN A 51 -3.09 -0.53 8.67
C GLN A 51 -2.14 0.63 8.35
N TYR A 52 -2.06 1.06 7.08
CA TYR A 52 -1.21 2.20 6.70
C TYR A 52 -1.68 3.54 7.30
N ARG A 53 -2.98 3.69 7.60
CA ARG A 53 -3.50 4.86 8.32
C ARG A 53 -3.05 4.83 9.77
N GLU A 54 -3.15 3.68 10.43
CA GLU A 54 -2.75 3.48 11.82
C GLU A 54 -1.23 3.65 11.99
N GLU A 55 -0.46 3.16 11.03
CA GLU A 55 1.01 3.33 10.96
C GLU A 55 1.44 4.75 10.52
N GLY A 56 0.50 5.63 10.14
CA GLY A 56 0.81 6.98 9.67
C GLY A 56 1.62 7.05 8.37
N THR A 57 1.66 5.95 7.60
CA THR A 57 2.43 5.87 6.35
C THR A 57 1.56 6.10 5.10
N LEU A 58 0.25 6.31 5.29
CA LEU A 58 -0.65 6.61 4.19
C LEU A 58 -0.45 8.05 3.68
N PRO A 59 -0.19 8.23 2.38
CA PRO A 59 -0.12 9.57 1.79
C PRO A 59 -1.45 10.29 1.94
N ALA A 60 -1.40 11.59 2.24
CA ALA A 60 -2.59 12.44 2.34
C ALA A 60 -3.42 12.48 1.04
N THR A 61 -2.84 12.09 -0.10
CA THR A 61 -3.51 12.00 -1.40
C THR A 61 -4.53 10.87 -1.49
N PHE A 62 -4.49 9.86 -0.61
CA PHE A 62 -5.35 8.66 -0.66
C PHE A 62 -6.19 8.45 0.60
N GLN A 63 -6.35 9.50 1.41
CA GLN A 63 -7.17 9.46 2.62
C GLN A 63 -8.64 9.23 2.25
#